data_AF-A0A2K8SUF1-F1
#
_entry.id   AF-A0A2K8SUF1-F1
#
_cell.length_a   1.000
_cell.length_b   1.000
_cell.length_c   1.000
_cell.angle_alpha   90.00
_cell.angle_beta   90.00
_cell.angle_gamma   90.00
#
_symmetry.space_group_name_H-M   'P 1'
#
loop_
_entity.id
_entity.type
_entity.pdbx_description
1 polymer ?
#
loop_
_entity_poly.entity_id
_entity_poly.type
_entity_poly.pdbx_seq_one_letter_code
_entity_poly.pdbx_strand_id
1 'polypeptide(L)'
;MSGASVLYKSFAKNQALQASANQPQTSVAQANSTTPPQSAMTGWLGFATTTNKNGTFLRLLPVNADAQVALFSDAWDQVKPGTSLVGLAGGIKQQVKFRRSQEEPFGCKNNKTKMATFTAAKRFAEGPVWLLPTNLAKEAKSFTLQALNLSEVPTNVLPVNKRKPSVARAWKAGGATVVMQKQSKDQVRLSILINSRIAYNSVEKKLDFQDDNPEPVKFPKIDGTPGIPFPIGAFQANAKSAPMIVFWQPGYEGQAYSVLASVKGKMQEVDGNTIYFCAF
;
A
#
# COMPACT_ATOMS: atom_id res chain seq x y z
N MET A 1 9.98 43.29 79.67
CA MET A 1 10.40 42.26 80.63
C MET A 1 10.53 40.93 79.89
N SER A 2 11.67 40.25 80.05
CA SER A 2 11.98 38.81 79.88
C SER A 2 11.24 38.02 78.79
N GLY A 3 11.86 37.31 77.83
CA GLY A 3 13.15 36.62 77.85
C GLY A 3 12.93 35.09 77.96
N ALA A 4 13.16 34.35 76.87
CA ALA A 4 13.63 32.94 76.76
C ALA A 4 13.56 32.52 75.27
N SER A 5 14.66 32.42 74.51
CA SER A 5 15.59 31.26 74.39
C SER A 5 14.87 30.00 73.84
N VAL A 6 15.25 29.31 72.75
CA VAL A 6 16.58 28.85 72.28
C VAL A 6 16.56 28.46 70.78
N LEU A 7 17.63 28.86 70.09
CA LEU A 7 18.41 28.32 68.94
C LEU A 7 17.93 27.02 68.22
N TYR A 8 17.77 27.00 66.88
CA TYR A 8 18.76 26.91 65.78
C TYR A 8 19.55 25.57 65.65
N LYS A 9 19.30 24.88 64.53
CA LYS A 9 20.20 24.08 63.63
C LYS A 9 19.38 22.93 63.01
N SER A 10 19.50 22.51 61.76
CA SER A 10 20.22 22.95 60.57
C SER A 10 19.77 22.04 59.41
N PHE A 11 19.78 22.59 58.20
CA PHE A 11 19.79 21.93 56.89
C PHE A 11 20.37 20.50 56.84
N ALA A 12 19.72 19.57 56.11
CA ALA A 12 20.15 19.13 54.77
C ALA A 12 19.50 17.79 54.34
N LYS A 13 19.14 17.73 53.05
CA LYS A 13 18.96 16.58 52.14
C LYS A 13 19.28 15.17 52.70
N ASN A 14 18.35 14.23 52.47
CA ASN A 14 18.58 13.16 51.49
C ASN A 14 17.28 12.36 51.21
N GLN A 15 16.96 12.24 49.92
CA GLN A 15 16.15 11.16 49.39
C GLN A 15 16.85 9.84 49.70
N ALA A 16 16.08 8.80 50.08
CA ALA A 16 16.05 7.52 49.38
C ALA A 16 15.22 6.49 50.16
N LEU A 17 14.47 5.69 49.40
CA LEU A 17 14.09 4.30 49.69
C LEU A 17 12.99 4.10 50.76
N GLN A 18 11.76 3.81 50.32
CA GLN A 18 11.31 2.42 50.12
C GLN A 18 9.87 2.34 49.61
N ALA A 19 9.76 1.68 48.45
CA ALA A 19 8.67 0.87 47.94
C ALA A 19 7.22 1.16 48.35
N SER A 20 6.43 1.62 47.37
CA SER A 20 5.16 0.94 47.13
C SER A 20 5.04 0.61 45.65
N ALA A 21 5.07 -0.69 45.37
CA ALA A 21 4.87 -1.27 44.06
C ALA A 21 3.44 -0.99 43.60
N ASN A 22 3.31 -0.20 42.54
CA ASN A 22 2.16 -0.24 41.64
C ASN A 22 2.66 0.22 40.28
N GLN A 23 3.35 -0.69 39.59
CA GLN A 23 3.37 -0.61 38.13
C GLN A 23 1.92 -0.82 37.67
N PRO A 24 1.33 0.09 36.86
CA PRO A 24 0.22 -0.35 36.04
C PRO A 24 0.81 -1.41 35.11
N GLN A 25 0.48 -2.67 35.36
CA GLN A 25 0.51 -3.68 34.30
C GLN A 25 -0.43 -3.15 33.22
N THR A 26 0.11 -2.48 32.22
CA THR A 26 -0.49 -2.45 30.89
C THR A 26 -0.55 -3.91 30.48
N SER A 27 -1.69 -4.56 30.76
CA SER A 27 -2.02 -5.82 30.12
C SER A 27 -1.96 -5.53 28.63
N VAL A 28 -0.90 -5.97 27.97
CA VAL A 28 -0.87 -6.01 26.51
C VAL A 28 -2.04 -6.90 26.17
N ALA A 29 -3.13 -6.31 25.68
CA ALA A 29 -4.33 -7.04 25.32
C ALA A 29 -3.87 -8.21 24.44
N GLN A 30 -3.99 -9.44 24.95
CA GLN A 30 -3.58 -10.60 24.18
C GLN A 30 -4.47 -10.61 22.93
N ALA A 31 -3.85 -10.61 21.76
CA ALA A 31 -4.53 -10.70 20.48
C ALA A 31 -5.34 -12.01 20.45
N ASN A 32 -6.63 -11.91 20.77
CA ASN A 32 -7.50 -13.05 21.02
C ASN A 32 -8.49 -13.32 19.87
N SER A 33 -8.55 -12.42 18.88
CA SER A 33 -9.46 -12.58 17.75
C SER A 33 -8.82 -13.39 16.62
N THR A 34 -9.51 -14.42 16.12
CA THR A 34 -9.17 -15.05 14.82
C THR A 34 -9.91 -14.39 13.66
N THR A 35 -10.74 -13.39 13.94
CA THR A 35 -11.49 -12.63 12.95
C THR A 35 -10.62 -11.46 12.46
N PRO A 36 -10.31 -11.39 11.15
CA PRO A 36 -9.67 -10.22 10.55
C PRO A 36 -10.48 -8.93 10.78
N PRO A 37 -9.83 -7.75 10.85
CA PRO A 37 -10.54 -6.48 10.97
C PRO A 37 -11.47 -6.26 9.78
N GLN A 38 -12.55 -5.48 9.90
CA GLN A 38 -13.38 -5.16 8.74
C GLN A 38 -12.57 -4.39 7.68
N SER A 39 -12.76 -4.74 6.40
CA SER A 39 -12.19 -3.97 5.30
C SER A 39 -13.26 -3.11 4.62
N ALA A 40 -12.86 -1.91 4.17
CA ALA A 40 -13.68 -1.08 3.28
C ALA A 40 -13.89 -1.72 1.90
N MET A 41 -13.02 -2.67 1.53
CA MET A 41 -13.13 -3.50 0.34
C MET A 41 -13.46 -4.95 0.73
N THR A 42 -13.74 -5.80 -0.26
CA THR A 42 -13.80 -7.26 -0.05
C THR A 42 -12.39 -7.81 0.19
N GLY A 43 -11.68 -7.40 1.25
CA GLY A 43 -10.30 -7.80 1.59
C GLY A 43 -9.28 -6.65 1.68
N TRP A 44 -7.99 -6.96 1.86
CA TRP A 44 -6.92 -5.97 2.09
C TRP A 44 -5.87 -5.99 0.99
N LEU A 45 -5.34 -4.83 0.64
CA LEU A 45 -4.23 -4.72 -0.29
C LEU A 45 -2.90 -4.76 0.46
N GLY A 46 -2.20 -5.87 0.36
CA GLY A 46 -0.81 -5.99 0.79
C GLY A 46 0.16 -5.89 -0.38
N PHE A 47 1.44 -5.95 -0.07
CA PHE A 47 2.55 -5.91 -1.02
C PHE A 47 3.55 -7.01 -0.72
N ALA A 48 4.02 -7.71 -1.74
CA ALA A 48 5.02 -8.74 -1.57
C ALA A 48 6.31 -8.14 -1.00
N THR A 49 6.97 -8.83 -0.07
CA THR A 49 8.25 -8.37 0.52
C THR A 49 9.43 -8.91 -0.27
N THR A 50 10.54 -8.17 -0.28
CA THR A 50 11.79 -8.60 -0.94
C THR A 50 12.81 -9.08 0.09
N THR A 51 13.74 -9.95 -0.33
CA THR A 51 14.89 -10.36 0.50
C THR A 51 16.11 -9.53 0.18
N ASN A 52 16.82 -9.07 1.21
CA ASN A 52 18.07 -8.36 1.10
C ASN A 52 19.20 -9.33 0.70
N LYS A 53 19.29 -9.71 -0.57
CA LYS A 53 20.35 -10.64 -1.01
C LYS A 53 21.56 -10.00 -1.67
N ASN A 54 21.51 -8.74 -2.15
CA ASN A 54 22.68 -8.12 -2.79
C ASN A 54 22.62 -6.58 -2.92
N GLY A 55 21.95 -5.84 -2.02
CA GLY A 55 22.04 -4.37 -1.95
C GLY A 55 21.60 -3.57 -3.19
N THR A 56 21.16 -4.20 -4.29
CA THR A 56 20.84 -3.55 -5.57
C THR A 56 19.39 -3.80 -6.01
N PHE A 57 18.43 -3.61 -5.11
CA PHE A 57 17.02 -3.66 -5.50
C PHE A 57 16.20 -2.50 -4.93
N LEU A 58 15.15 -2.24 -5.68
CA LEU A 58 14.14 -1.20 -5.57
C LEU A 58 13.64 -1.06 -4.12
N ARG A 59 13.88 0.11 -3.50
CA ARG A 59 13.42 0.51 -2.15
C ARG A 59 11.88 0.68 -2.05
N LEU A 60 11.12 0.00 -2.90
CA LEU A 60 9.69 0.21 -3.14
C LEU A 60 8.78 -0.65 -2.24
N LEU A 61 9.35 -1.69 -1.63
CA LEU A 61 8.64 -2.74 -0.90
C LEU A 61 9.32 -3.03 0.43
N PRO A 62 8.57 -3.42 1.47
CA PRO A 62 9.14 -3.71 2.77
C PRO A 62 10.11 -4.89 2.67
N VAL A 63 11.31 -4.70 3.23
CA VAL A 63 12.37 -5.70 3.23
C VAL A 63 12.24 -6.50 4.51
N ASN A 64 11.84 -7.76 4.38
CA ASN A 64 11.77 -8.68 5.50
C ASN A 64 12.04 -10.11 5.00
N ALA A 65 13.07 -10.75 5.53
CA ALA A 65 13.47 -12.09 5.10
C ALA A 65 12.45 -13.17 5.47
N ASP A 66 11.70 -12.95 6.55
CA ASP A 66 10.78 -13.92 7.14
C ASP A 66 9.34 -13.73 6.68
N ALA A 67 8.94 -12.48 6.40
CA ALA A 67 7.64 -12.17 5.82
C ALA A 67 7.70 -12.28 4.28
N GLN A 68 6.54 -12.49 3.67
CA GLN A 68 6.38 -12.66 2.23
C GLN A 68 5.38 -11.64 1.67
N VAL A 69 4.50 -11.11 2.53
CA VAL A 69 3.58 -9.99 2.24
C VAL A 69 3.53 -9.09 3.46
N ALA A 70 3.42 -7.79 3.23
CA ALA A 70 3.16 -6.79 4.25
C ALA A 70 1.93 -5.95 3.89
N LEU A 71 1.19 -5.55 4.91
CA LEU A 71 0.04 -4.66 4.86
C LEU A 71 0.27 -3.54 5.87
N PHE A 72 0.08 -2.30 5.43
CA PHE A 72 0.31 -1.10 6.22
C PHE A 72 -0.97 -0.78 6.99
N SER A 73 -1.09 -1.33 8.20
CA SER A 73 -2.29 -1.23 9.01
C SER A 73 -2.00 -1.62 10.47
N ASP A 74 -2.55 -0.84 11.38
CA ASP A 74 -2.58 -1.09 12.83
C ASP A 74 -3.77 -1.95 13.27
N ALA A 75 -4.85 -1.98 12.48
CA ALA A 75 -6.09 -2.72 12.75
C ALA A 75 -5.90 -4.24 12.95
N TRP A 76 -4.73 -4.78 12.62
CA TRP A 76 -4.36 -6.19 12.80
C TRP A 76 -3.77 -6.51 14.17
N ASP A 77 -3.52 -5.52 15.04
CA ASP A 77 -2.93 -5.73 16.38
C ASP A 77 -3.73 -6.67 17.27
N GLN A 78 -5.04 -6.73 17.06
CA GLN A 78 -5.96 -7.58 17.83
C GLN A 78 -6.12 -8.99 17.24
N VAL A 79 -5.54 -9.25 16.07
CA VAL A 79 -5.66 -10.51 15.34
C VAL A 79 -4.59 -11.50 15.82
N LYS A 80 -4.99 -12.74 16.05
CA LYS A 80 -4.10 -13.80 16.50
C LYS A 80 -3.14 -14.24 15.39
N PRO A 81 -1.82 -14.32 15.64
CA PRO A 81 -0.87 -14.99 14.75
C PRO A 81 -1.34 -16.39 14.31
N GLY A 82 -1.09 -16.75 13.05
CA GLY A 82 -1.57 -17.97 12.41
C GLY A 82 -2.94 -17.84 11.76
N THR A 83 -3.66 -16.72 11.97
CA THR A 83 -4.94 -16.44 11.29
C THR A 83 -4.76 -16.56 9.78
N SER A 84 -5.61 -17.38 9.17
CA SER A 84 -5.43 -17.89 7.81
C SER A 84 -6.25 -17.07 6.81
N LEU A 85 -5.60 -16.58 5.75
CA LEU A 85 -6.20 -15.88 4.62
C LEU A 85 -5.75 -16.51 3.31
N VAL A 86 -6.32 -16.08 2.19
CA VAL A 86 -5.81 -16.42 0.86
C VAL A 86 -5.19 -15.17 0.25
N GLY A 87 -3.94 -15.28 -0.20
CA GLY A 87 -3.27 -14.24 -0.98
C GLY A 87 -3.41 -14.52 -2.47
N LEU A 88 -3.79 -13.50 -3.24
CA LEU A 88 -3.89 -13.52 -4.69
C LEU A 88 -2.92 -12.49 -5.28
N ALA A 89 -2.13 -12.91 -6.26
CA ALA A 89 -1.27 -12.05 -7.08
C ALA A 89 -1.17 -12.65 -8.48
N GLY A 90 -0.62 -11.93 -9.47
CA GLY A 90 -0.57 -12.37 -10.87
C GLY A 90 -0.14 -13.84 -11.04
N GLY A 91 -1.08 -14.71 -11.40
CA GLY A 91 -0.86 -16.16 -11.61
C GLY A 91 -0.70 -17.02 -10.36
N ILE A 92 -0.81 -16.47 -9.14
CA ILE A 92 -0.61 -17.19 -7.88
C ILE A 92 -1.81 -16.96 -6.94
N LYS A 93 -2.36 -18.05 -6.42
CA LYS A 93 -3.39 -18.06 -5.37
C LYS A 93 -3.02 -19.12 -4.34
N GLN A 94 -2.83 -18.73 -3.09
CA GLN A 94 -2.40 -19.65 -2.03
C GLN A 94 -2.82 -19.18 -0.65
N GLN A 95 -2.83 -20.10 0.31
CA GLN A 95 -2.99 -19.76 1.71
C GLN A 95 -1.81 -18.90 2.18
N VAL A 96 -2.13 -17.87 2.95
CA VAL A 96 -1.18 -17.07 3.71
C VAL A 96 -1.62 -17.03 5.16
N LYS A 97 -0.66 -16.84 6.07
CA LYS A 97 -0.93 -16.77 7.51
C LYS A 97 -0.45 -15.44 8.04
N PHE A 98 -1.32 -14.75 8.79
CA PHE A 98 -0.92 -13.59 9.56
C PHE A 98 0.18 -14.00 10.54
N ARG A 99 1.30 -13.28 10.54
CA ARG A 99 2.44 -13.57 11.40
C ARG A 99 2.38 -12.72 12.65
N ARG A 100 2.39 -11.40 12.47
CA ARG A 100 2.38 -10.40 13.53
C ARG A 100 2.19 -9.00 12.96
N SER A 101 1.79 -8.09 13.83
CA SER A 101 1.84 -6.66 13.59
C SER A 101 3.01 -6.05 14.36
N GLN A 102 3.91 -5.35 13.68
CA GLN A 102 5.03 -4.69 14.33
C GLN A 102 5.45 -3.42 13.61
N GLU A 103 6.14 -2.55 14.35
CA GLU A 103 6.85 -1.41 13.79
C GLU A 103 8.06 -1.91 13.00
N GLU A 104 8.03 -1.73 11.68
CA GLU A 104 9.14 -2.04 10.79
C GLU A 104 9.80 -0.73 10.33
N PRO A 105 11.15 -0.68 10.25
CA PRO A 105 11.82 0.42 9.58
C PRO A 105 11.39 0.51 8.12
N PHE A 106 10.75 1.61 7.72
CA PHE A 106 10.23 1.79 6.37
C PHE A 106 10.10 3.27 5.97
N GLY A 107 10.40 3.58 4.70
CA GLY A 107 10.33 4.93 4.15
C GLY A 107 11.52 5.83 4.51
N CYS A 108 11.30 7.16 4.49
CA CYS A 108 12.30 8.16 4.83
C CYS A 108 12.95 7.89 6.19
N LYS A 109 14.27 8.05 6.32
CA LYS A 109 15.01 8.06 7.60
C LYS A 109 14.79 6.80 8.47
N ASN A 110 14.37 5.68 7.88
CA ASN A 110 14.01 4.45 8.60
C ASN A 110 12.96 4.67 9.70
N ASN A 111 11.98 5.56 9.44
CA ASN A 111 10.86 5.74 10.34
C ASN A 111 10.17 4.40 10.62
N LYS A 112 9.73 4.23 11.86
CA LYS A 112 8.96 3.06 12.27
C LYS A 112 7.55 3.19 11.70
N THR A 113 7.17 2.23 10.87
CA THR A 113 5.83 2.14 10.29
C THR A 113 5.19 0.84 10.75
N LYS A 114 3.97 0.95 11.27
CA LYS A 114 3.19 -0.19 11.71
C LYS A 114 2.75 -1.05 10.52
N MET A 115 3.13 -2.33 10.54
CA MET A 115 2.81 -3.28 9.48
C MET A 115 2.29 -4.60 10.02
N ALA A 116 1.23 -5.10 9.41
CA ALA A 116 0.81 -6.49 9.48
C ALA A 116 1.59 -7.32 8.46
N THR A 117 2.27 -8.37 8.92
CA THR A 117 3.10 -9.22 8.07
C THR A 117 2.49 -10.60 7.91
N PHE A 118 2.68 -11.22 6.74
CA PHE A 118 2.11 -12.53 6.41
C PHE A 118 3.16 -13.45 5.83
N THR A 119 3.01 -14.74 6.13
CA THR A 119 3.82 -15.81 5.55
C THR A 119 3.02 -16.64 4.54
N ALA A 120 3.72 -17.18 3.55
CA ALA A 120 3.15 -17.97 2.47
C ALA A 120 4.08 -19.14 2.14
N ALA A 121 3.52 -20.24 1.61
CA ALA A 121 4.31 -21.41 1.22
C ALA A 121 5.27 -21.11 0.07
N LYS A 122 4.84 -20.29 -0.89
CA LYS A 122 5.66 -19.76 -1.99
C LYS A 122 5.75 -18.25 -1.90
N ARG A 123 6.90 -17.66 -2.24
CA ARG A 123 7.04 -16.20 -2.36
C ARG A 123 6.21 -15.69 -3.53
N PHE A 124 5.53 -14.56 -3.33
CA PHE A 124 4.89 -13.82 -4.41
C PHE A 124 5.95 -13.05 -5.20
N ALA A 125 5.67 -12.78 -6.47
CA ALA A 125 6.45 -11.79 -7.22
C ALA A 125 6.27 -10.40 -6.60
N GLU A 126 7.26 -9.53 -6.80
CA GLU A 126 7.19 -8.12 -6.40
C GLU A 126 5.94 -7.45 -6.99
N GLY A 127 5.19 -6.74 -6.12
CA GLY A 127 3.95 -6.07 -6.50
C GLY A 127 2.80 -6.29 -5.51
N PRO A 128 1.56 -5.96 -5.95
CA PRO A 128 0.39 -5.99 -5.09
C PRO A 128 -0.10 -7.42 -4.84
N VAL A 129 -0.54 -7.68 -3.61
CA VAL A 129 -1.14 -8.96 -3.18
C VAL A 129 -2.48 -8.67 -2.52
N TRP A 130 -3.55 -9.21 -3.08
CA TRP A 130 -4.87 -9.09 -2.48
C TRP A 130 -5.10 -10.20 -1.45
N LEU A 131 -5.28 -9.80 -0.20
CA LEU A 131 -5.48 -10.67 0.95
C LEU A 131 -6.98 -10.81 1.22
N LEU A 132 -7.48 -12.04 1.16
CA LEU A 132 -8.91 -12.34 1.29
C LEU A 132 -9.19 -13.33 2.42
N PRO A 133 -10.32 -13.16 3.13
CA PRO A 133 -10.91 -14.25 3.90
C PRO A 133 -11.15 -15.48 3.02
N THR A 134 -10.93 -16.68 3.55
CA THR A 134 -11.00 -17.95 2.79
C THR A 134 -12.36 -18.16 2.09
N ASN A 135 -13.46 -17.74 2.72
CA ASN A 135 -14.81 -17.83 2.14
C ASN A 135 -15.00 -16.92 0.92
N LEU A 136 -14.38 -15.73 0.90
CA LEU A 136 -14.47 -14.76 -0.20
C LEU A 136 -13.47 -15.07 -1.32
N ALA A 137 -12.42 -15.82 -1.02
CA ALA A 137 -11.37 -16.12 -1.97
C ALA A 137 -11.79 -17.12 -3.06
N LYS A 138 -12.88 -17.89 -2.90
CA LYS A 138 -13.23 -18.99 -3.81
C LYS A 138 -13.33 -18.53 -5.27
N GLU A 139 -14.10 -17.49 -5.53
CA GLU A 139 -14.36 -16.97 -6.88
C GLU A 139 -13.38 -15.87 -7.31
N ALA A 140 -12.57 -15.39 -6.37
CA ALA A 140 -11.67 -14.28 -6.62
C ALA A 140 -10.54 -14.66 -7.59
N LYS A 141 -10.21 -13.71 -8.46
CA LYS A 141 -9.18 -13.82 -9.49
C LYS A 141 -8.26 -12.60 -9.46
N SER A 142 -6.98 -12.84 -9.76
CA SER A 142 -6.00 -11.81 -10.09
C SER A 142 -5.74 -11.83 -11.59
N PHE A 143 -5.53 -10.67 -12.20
CA PHE A 143 -5.17 -10.55 -13.60
C PHE A 143 -3.79 -9.92 -13.76
N THR A 144 -2.98 -10.52 -14.62
CA THR A 144 -1.78 -9.86 -15.14
C THR A 144 -2.21 -8.74 -16.08
N LEU A 145 -1.61 -7.56 -15.93
CA LEU A 145 -1.82 -6.45 -16.86
C LEU A 145 -1.14 -6.77 -18.19
N GLN A 146 -1.95 -6.94 -19.22
CA GLN A 146 -1.46 -7.22 -20.57
C GLN A 146 -1.44 -5.93 -21.36
N ALA A 147 -0.28 -5.52 -21.87
CA ALA A 147 -0.20 -4.40 -22.79
C ALA A 147 -1.10 -4.69 -24.02
N LEU A 148 -1.96 -3.74 -24.35
CA LEU A 148 -2.95 -3.87 -25.41
C LEU A 148 -2.51 -3.06 -26.63
N ASN A 149 -2.71 -3.60 -27.83
CA ASN A 149 -2.49 -2.85 -29.05
C ASN A 149 -3.49 -1.69 -29.13
N LEU A 150 -3.03 -0.46 -29.40
CA LEU A 150 -3.90 0.72 -29.45
C LEU A 150 -5.01 0.62 -30.52
N SER A 151 -4.84 -0.24 -31.53
CA SER A 151 -5.87 -0.55 -32.52
C SER A 151 -7.11 -1.22 -31.93
N GLU A 152 -6.97 -1.96 -30.83
CA GLU A 152 -8.03 -2.68 -30.12
C GLU A 152 -8.81 -1.80 -29.13
N VAL A 153 -8.32 -0.59 -28.83
CA VAL A 153 -9.02 0.36 -27.96
C VAL A 153 -10.22 0.93 -28.72
N PRO A 154 -11.42 1.09 -28.12
CA PRO A 154 -12.54 1.75 -28.78
C PRO A 154 -12.25 3.20 -29.22
N THR A 155 -12.69 3.60 -30.41
CA THR A 155 -12.44 4.93 -31.00
C THR A 155 -13.07 6.08 -30.21
N ASN A 156 -14.19 5.81 -29.53
CA ASN A 156 -14.85 6.77 -28.63
C ASN A 156 -14.02 7.10 -27.38
N VAL A 157 -12.97 6.32 -27.07
CA VAL A 157 -12.05 6.58 -25.96
C VAL A 157 -10.70 7.06 -26.46
N LEU A 158 -10.15 6.40 -27.49
CA LEU A 158 -8.90 6.79 -28.12
C LEU A 158 -9.11 7.03 -29.62
N PRO A 159 -9.23 8.30 -30.04
CA PRO A 159 -9.36 8.67 -31.45
C PRO A 159 -8.22 8.11 -32.30
N VAL A 160 -8.51 7.75 -33.56
CA VAL A 160 -7.56 7.07 -34.46
C VAL A 160 -6.24 7.85 -34.61
N ASN A 161 -6.31 9.18 -34.75
CA ASN A 161 -5.13 10.05 -34.87
C ASN A 161 -4.25 10.09 -33.60
N LYS A 162 -4.74 9.59 -32.46
CA LYS A 162 -4.02 9.49 -31.19
C LYS A 162 -3.54 8.08 -30.86
N ARG A 163 -3.71 7.11 -31.76
CA ARG A 163 -3.24 5.72 -31.62
C ARG A 163 -1.77 5.55 -31.99
N LYS A 164 -0.91 6.30 -31.32
CA LYS A 164 0.55 6.19 -31.46
C LYS A 164 1.15 5.88 -30.09
N PRO A 165 2.15 4.98 -29.97
CA PRO A 165 2.78 4.67 -28.69
C PRO A 165 3.38 5.89 -27.97
N SER A 166 3.73 6.95 -28.69
CA SER A 166 4.21 8.22 -28.15
C SER A 166 3.12 9.09 -27.49
N VAL A 167 1.84 8.77 -27.73
CA VAL A 167 0.68 9.56 -27.29
C VAL A 167 -0.23 8.77 -26.36
N ALA A 168 -0.28 7.44 -26.49
CA ALA A 168 -1.13 6.61 -25.64
C ALA A 168 -0.53 5.25 -25.33
N ARG A 169 -0.97 4.68 -24.21
CA ARG A 169 -0.71 3.31 -23.78
C ARG A 169 -2.02 2.71 -23.28
N ALA A 170 -2.18 1.40 -23.44
CA ALA A 170 -3.36 0.71 -22.96
C ALA A 170 -3.00 -0.67 -22.39
N TRP A 171 -3.77 -1.11 -21.40
CA TRP A 171 -3.63 -2.41 -20.76
C TRP A 171 -4.98 -3.07 -20.59
N LYS A 172 -5.00 -4.40 -20.71
CA LYS A 172 -6.16 -5.24 -20.39
C LYS A 172 -5.96 -5.91 -19.04
N ALA A 173 -7.01 -5.90 -18.22
CA ALA A 173 -7.03 -6.51 -16.90
C ALA A 173 -8.39 -7.18 -16.66
N GLY A 174 -8.50 -8.47 -17.01
CA GLY A 174 -9.79 -9.16 -17.00
C GLY A 174 -10.80 -8.50 -17.94
N GLY A 175 -11.96 -8.10 -17.41
CA GLY A 175 -13.00 -7.37 -18.14
C GLY A 175 -12.79 -5.85 -18.23
N ALA A 176 -11.66 -5.32 -17.73
CA ALA A 176 -11.33 -3.91 -17.76
C ALA A 176 -10.24 -3.58 -18.78
N THR A 177 -10.34 -2.40 -19.38
CA THR A 177 -9.27 -1.80 -20.20
C THR A 177 -8.86 -0.48 -19.58
N VAL A 178 -7.57 -0.34 -19.27
CA VAL A 178 -6.96 0.91 -18.79
C VAL A 178 -6.33 1.61 -19.99
N VAL A 179 -6.63 2.90 -20.18
CA VAL A 179 -6.06 3.73 -21.25
C VAL A 179 -5.44 4.96 -20.63
N MET A 180 -4.17 5.20 -20.92
CA MET A 180 -3.48 6.44 -20.60
C MET A 180 -3.18 7.19 -21.89
N GLN A 181 -3.68 8.41 -22.00
CA GLN A 181 -3.51 9.26 -23.18
C GLN A 181 -2.88 10.60 -22.79
N LYS A 182 -1.71 10.88 -23.37
CA LYS A 182 -1.04 12.18 -23.27
C LYS A 182 -1.97 13.30 -23.77
N GLN A 183 -2.19 14.31 -22.92
CA GLN A 183 -2.93 15.53 -23.28
C GLN A 183 -1.97 16.68 -23.61
N SER A 184 -0.89 16.80 -22.84
CA SER A 184 0.15 17.82 -23.03
C SER A 184 1.52 17.27 -22.61
N LYS A 185 2.54 18.12 -22.49
CA LYS A 185 3.84 17.70 -21.95
C LYS A 185 3.73 17.25 -20.47
N ASP A 186 2.77 17.77 -19.70
CA ASP A 186 2.69 17.57 -18.24
C ASP A 186 1.37 16.92 -17.78
N GLN A 187 0.50 16.54 -18.72
CA GLN A 187 -0.80 15.97 -18.38
C GLN A 187 -1.09 14.71 -19.17
N VAL A 188 -1.67 13.72 -18.49
CA VAL A 188 -2.26 12.54 -19.11
C VAL A 188 -3.71 12.41 -18.68
N ARG A 189 -4.52 11.83 -19.55
CA ARG A 189 -5.87 11.38 -19.22
C ARG A 189 -5.81 9.89 -18.94
N LEU A 190 -6.22 9.49 -17.75
CA LEU A 190 -6.42 8.10 -17.37
C LEU A 190 -7.91 7.76 -17.54
N SER A 191 -8.22 6.77 -18.38
CA SER A 191 -9.58 6.28 -18.58
C SER A 191 -9.63 4.78 -18.31
N ILE A 192 -10.65 4.32 -17.58
CA ILE A 192 -10.92 2.89 -17.39
C ILE A 192 -12.23 2.57 -18.08
N LEU A 193 -12.20 1.56 -18.95
CA LEU A 193 -13.38 1.01 -19.58
C LEU A 193 -13.75 -0.30 -18.91
N ILE A 194 -15.04 -0.48 -18.61
CA ILE A 194 -15.64 -1.76 -18.24
C ILE A 194 -16.69 -2.07 -19.31
N ASN A 195 -16.63 -3.26 -19.92
CA ASN A 195 -17.53 -3.64 -21.01
C ASN A 195 -17.61 -2.58 -22.13
N SER A 196 -16.44 -2.05 -22.54
CA SER A 196 -16.28 -1.01 -23.56
C SER A 196 -16.94 0.35 -23.26
N ARG A 197 -17.40 0.59 -22.03
CA ARG A 197 -17.93 1.89 -21.58
C ARG A 197 -16.97 2.52 -20.58
N ILE A 198 -16.77 3.83 -20.69
CA ILE A 198 -15.95 4.59 -19.73
C ILE A 198 -16.64 4.50 -18.36
N ALA A 199 -15.96 3.86 -17.41
CA ALA A 199 -16.40 3.72 -16.02
C ALA A 199 -15.67 4.71 -15.10
N TYR A 200 -14.46 5.12 -15.47
CA TYR A 200 -13.66 6.12 -14.77
C TYR A 200 -12.88 6.96 -15.77
N ASN A 201 -12.73 8.25 -15.47
CA ASN A 201 -11.90 9.15 -16.25
C ASN A 201 -11.34 10.25 -15.36
N SER A 202 -10.03 10.43 -15.37
CA SER A 202 -9.32 11.47 -14.61
C SER A 202 -8.22 12.10 -15.47
N VAL A 203 -7.86 13.34 -15.14
CA VAL A 203 -6.71 14.02 -15.72
C VAL A 203 -5.64 14.11 -14.65
N GLU A 204 -4.56 13.36 -14.87
CA GLU A 204 -3.42 13.28 -13.99
C GLU A 204 -2.34 14.25 -14.47
N LYS A 205 -1.74 14.96 -13.52
CA LYS A 205 -0.70 15.94 -13.80
C LYS A 205 0.63 15.42 -13.30
N LYS A 206 1.69 15.72 -14.04
CA LYS A 206 3.03 15.59 -13.49
C LYS A 206 3.11 16.45 -12.22
N LEU A 207 3.76 15.92 -11.21
CA LEU A 207 4.17 16.75 -10.09
C LEU A 207 5.31 17.63 -10.58
N ASP A 208 5.36 18.87 -10.08
CA ASP A 208 6.47 19.80 -10.26
C ASP A 208 7.16 20.01 -8.90
N PHE A 209 8.49 20.13 -8.90
CA PHE A 209 9.26 20.46 -7.70
C PHE A 209 9.35 21.98 -7.57
N GLN A 210 8.95 22.56 -6.42
CA GLN A 210 8.91 24.01 -6.23
C GLN A 210 10.11 24.59 -5.47
N ASP A 211 11.01 23.75 -4.94
CA ASP A 211 12.14 24.22 -4.12
C ASP A 211 13.50 24.21 -4.85
N ASP A 212 14.37 25.14 -4.45
CA ASP A 212 15.72 25.39 -5.01
C ASP A 212 16.79 24.35 -4.60
N ASN A 213 16.44 23.24 -3.93
CA ASN A 213 17.40 22.24 -3.46
C ASN A 213 17.41 20.95 -4.33
N PRO A 214 18.58 20.48 -4.80
CA PRO A 214 18.66 19.58 -5.95
C PRO A 214 18.78 18.11 -5.53
N GLU A 215 17.83 17.29 -5.95
CA GLU A 215 17.99 16.31 -7.02
C GLU A 215 16.81 15.33 -6.96
N PRO A 216 16.08 15.09 -8.06
CA PRO A 216 15.05 14.07 -8.09
C PRO A 216 15.69 12.72 -7.78
N VAL A 217 15.08 11.96 -6.87
CA VAL A 217 15.56 10.61 -6.55
C VAL A 217 15.51 9.77 -7.81
N LYS A 218 16.69 9.39 -8.32
CA LYS A 218 16.80 8.55 -9.51
C LYS A 218 16.36 7.15 -9.14
N PHE A 219 15.12 6.80 -9.43
CA PHE A 219 14.62 5.43 -9.24
C PHE A 219 15.34 4.48 -10.20
N PRO A 220 16.23 3.60 -9.69
CA PRO A 220 16.98 2.72 -10.55
C PRO A 220 16.06 1.57 -10.93
N LYS A 221 15.46 1.60 -12.13
CA LYS A 221 14.79 0.50 -12.87
C LYS A 221 13.30 0.66 -13.19
N ILE A 222 12.60 1.72 -12.78
CA ILE A 222 11.21 1.94 -13.24
C ILE A 222 11.06 3.32 -13.87
N ASP A 223 10.77 3.33 -15.19
CA ASP A 223 10.40 4.51 -15.97
C ASP A 223 9.05 5.06 -15.47
N GLY A 224 9.09 5.80 -14.36
CA GLY A 224 7.94 6.51 -13.80
C GLY A 224 8.08 8.01 -13.97
N THR A 225 6.99 8.70 -14.29
CA THR A 225 6.94 10.17 -14.23
C THR A 225 6.21 10.58 -12.96
N PRO A 226 6.85 11.33 -12.02
CA PRO A 226 6.18 11.78 -10.80
C PRO A 226 4.81 12.40 -11.08
N GLY A 227 3.79 12.00 -10.31
CA GLY A 227 2.39 12.41 -10.48
C GLY A 227 1.58 11.60 -11.48
N ILE A 228 2.23 10.81 -12.35
CA ILE A 228 1.54 10.04 -13.38
C ILE A 228 1.38 8.58 -12.92
N PRO A 229 0.15 8.11 -12.62
CA PRO A 229 -0.07 6.76 -12.15
C PRO A 229 0.17 5.73 -13.26
N PHE A 230 0.63 4.54 -12.87
CA PHE A 230 0.88 3.40 -13.74
C PHE A 230 0.18 2.16 -13.17
N PRO A 231 -0.61 1.42 -13.95
CA PRO A 231 -1.30 0.24 -13.43
C PRO A 231 -0.28 -0.87 -13.12
N ILE A 232 -0.39 -1.49 -11.94
CA ILE A 232 0.53 -2.55 -11.47
C ILE A 232 -0.16 -3.86 -11.10
N GLY A 233 -1.48 -3.87 -10.95
CA GLY A 233 -2.23 -5.10 -10.71
C GLY A 233 -3.73 -4.91 -10.87
N ALA A 234 -4.45 -6.02 -11.05
CA ALA A 234 -5.90 -6.01 -11.04
C ALA A 234 -6.46 -7.28 -10.40
N PHE A 235 -7.58 -7.13 -9.73
CA PHE A 235 -8.24 -8.20 -8.98
C PHE A 235 -9.75 -8.12 -9.18
N GLN A 236 -10.44 -9.25 -9.06
CA GLN A 236 -11.88 -9.30 -9.21
C GLN A 236 -12.45 -10.31 -8.22
N ALA A 237 -13.44 -9.90 -7.44
CA ALA A 237 -14.02 -10.73 -6.37
C ALA A 237 -14.77 -11.95 -6.94
N ASN A 238 -15.49 -11.74 -8.04
CA ASN A 238 -16.21 -12.77 -8.79
C ASN A 238 -16.49 -12.29 -10.23
N ALA A 239 -16.93 -13.18 -11.10
CA ALA A 239 -17.14 -12.88 -12.53
C ALA A 239 -18.14 -11.75 -12.82
N LYS A 240 -19.03 -11.42 -11.87
CA LYS A 240 -20.05 -10.36 -12.02
C LYS A 240 -19.57 -8.99 -11.51
N SER A 241 -18.57 -8.97 -10.63
CA SER A 241 -18.00 -7.74 -10.08
C SER A 241 -17.08 -7.03 -11.08
N ALA A 242 -17.04 -5.70 -11.06
CA ALA A 242 -16.02 -4.98 -11.82
C ALA A 242 -14.63 -5.25 -11.22
N PRO A 243 -13.57 -5.36 -12.04
CA PRO A 243 -12.21 -5.47 -11.53
C PRO A 243 -11.79 -4.23 -10.73
N MET A 244 -11.19 -4.47 -9.58
CA MET A 244 -10.35 -3.52 -8.86
C MET A 244 -9.01 -3.40 -9.57
N ILE A 245 -8.50 -2.18 -9.73
CA ILE A 245 -7.22 -1.90 -10.39
C ILE A 245 -6.33 -1.14 -9.42
N VAL A 246 -5.10 -1.62 -9.25
CA VAL A 246 -4.09 -1.02 -8.39
C VAL A 246 -3.11 -0.24 -9.26
N PHE A 247 -2.91 1.02 -8.91
CA PHE A 247 -1.97 1.91 -9.55
C PHE A 247 -0.83 2.22 -8.62
N TRP A 248 0.36 2.28 -9.19
CA TRP A 248 1.54 2.85 -8.58
C TRP A 248 1.68 4.28 -9.07
N GLN A 249 1.88 5.21 -8.15
CA GLN A 249 2.03 6.63 -8.43
C GLN A 249 3.38 7.11 -7.89
N PRO A 250 4.39 7.30 -8.76
CA PRO A 250 5.64 7.91 -8.36
C PRO A 250 5.43 9.35 -7.92
N GLY A 251 6.21 9.76 -6.93
CA GLY A 251 6.40 11.14 -6.49
C GLY A 251 7.90 11.45 -6.38
N TYR A 252 8.23 12.70 -6.04
CA TYR A 252 9.63 13.14 -5.96
C TYR A 252 10.34 12.60 -4.75
N GLU A 253 9.70 12.77 -3.61
CA GLU A 253 10.22 12.35 -2.33
C GLU A 253 9.81 10.95 -1.99
N GLY A 254 9.13 10.24 -2.89
CA GLY A 254 8.51 8.99 -2.53
C GLY A 254 7.44 8.49 -3.46
N GLN A 255 6.76 7.39 -3.14
CA GLN A 255 5.73 6.86 -4.02
C GLN A 255 4.53 6.36 -3.26
N ALA A 256 3.41 6.38 -3.98
CA ALA A 256 2.09 6.09 -3.50
C ALA A 256 1.48 4.94 -4.30
N TYR A 257 0.48 4.30 -3.71
CA TYR A 257 -0.36 3.35 -4.42
C TYR A 257 -1.81 3.79 -4.25
N SER A 258 -2.56 3.81 -5.36
CA SER A 258 -3.98 4.09 -5.36
C SER A 258 -4.75 2.88 -5.88
N VAL A 259 -5.99 2.77 -5.44
CA VAL A 259 -6.86 1.65 -5.79
C VAL A 259 -8.14 2.19 -6.38
N LEU A 260 -8.45 1.79 -7.60
CA LEU A 260 -9.73 2.05 -8.24
C LEU A 260 -10.60 0.81 -8.12
N ALA A 261 -11.73 0.92 -7.42
CA ALA A 261 -12.67 -0.17 -7.20
C ALA A 261 -14.11 0.29 -7.47
N SER A 262 -15.01 -0.67 -7.71
CA SER A 262 -16.43 -0.35 -7.87
C SER A 262 -17.12 -0.26 -6.51
N VAL A 263 -17.60 0.94 -6.18
CA VAL A 263 -18.42 1.22 -5.00
C VAL A 263 -19.78 1.68 -5.47
N LYS A 264 -20.85 0.97 -5.05
CA LYS A 264 -22.24 1.27 -5.46
C LYS A 264 -22.41 1.39 -6.98
N GLY A 265 -21.70 0.56 -7.75
CA GLY A 265 -21.78 0.51 -9.21
C GLY A 265 -20.96 1.57 -9.96
N LYS A 266 -20.20 2.43 -9.26
CA LYS A 266 -19.29 3.41 -9.88
C LYS A 266 -17.84 3.08 -9.55
N MET A 267 -16.94 3.19 -10.52
CA MET A 267 -15.52 3.10 -10.27
C MET A 267 -15.05 4.40 -9.63
N GLN A 268 -14.39 4.29 -8.48
CA GLN A 268 -13.85 5.44 -7.75
C GLN A 268 -12.59 5.03 -7.01
N GLU A 269 -11.79 6.02 -6.64
CA GLU A 269 -10.65 5.78 -5.76
C GLU A 269 -11.18 5.39 -4.39
N VAL A 270 -10.61 4.32 -3.85
CA VAL A 270 -10.89 3.86 -2.50
C VAL A 270 -9.59 3.94 -1.72
N ASP A 271 -9.70 4.31 -0.44
CA ASP A 271 -8.57 4.27 0.47
C ASP A 271 -8.08 2.83 0.58
N GLY A 272 -7.04 2.53 -0.20
CA GLY A 272 -6.34 1.25 -0.19
C GLY A 272 -5.24 1.19 0.86
N ASN A 273 -5.22 2.16 1.78
CA ASN A 273 -4.03 2.62 2.50
C ASN A 273 -3.00 3.16 1.50
N THR A 274 -3.08 4.46 1.18
CA THR A 274 -2.08 5.14 0.36
C THR A 274 -0.72 5.04 1.06
N ILE A 275 0.12 4.12 0.63
CA ILE A 275 1.45 3.94 1.22
C ILE A 275 2.36 4.94 0.54
N TYR A 276 2.58 6.07 1.20
CA TYR A 276 3.65 6.99 0.86
C TYR A 276 4.97 6.44 1.42
N PHE A 277 5.97 6.26 0.57
CA PHE A 277 7.32 5.88 1.00
C PHE A 277 8.33 6.80 0.38
N CYS A 278 9.39 7.22 1.08
CA CYS A 278 10.45 7.93 0.41
C CYS A 278 11.47 7.04 -0.26
N ALA A 279 11.93 7.43 -1.45
CA ALA A 279 13.19 6.91 -1.95
C ALA A 279 14.30 7.90 -1.61
N PHE A 280 15.48 7.35 -1.29
CA PHE A 280 16.75 8.06 -1.43
C PHE A 280 17.61 7.24 -2.38
#